data_AF-A0A918DAL4-F1
#
_entry.id   AF-A0A918DAL4-F1
#
_cell.length_a   1.000
_cell.length_b   1.000
_cell.length_c   1.000
_cell.angle_alpha   90.00
_cell.angle_beta   90.00
_cell.angle_gamma   90.00
#
_symmetry.space_group_name_H-M   'P 1'
#
loop_
_entity.id
_entity.type
_entity.pdbx_description
1 polymer ?
#
loop_
_entity_poly.entity_id
_entity_poly.type
_entity_poly.pdbx_seq_one_letter_code
_entity_poly.pdbx_strand_id
1 'polypeptide(L)' 'MRSSEPVSIPDASVVPMWRKSSYSGGDSGECLEVSDSRPAHIPVRDSKNPHGPAVVFTAGAWTAFVTAVRMASASPYQS' A
#
# COMPACT_ATOMS: atom_id res chain seq x y z
N MET A 1 -5.35 -16.00 23.45
CA MET A 1 -4.57 -15.06 22.62
C MET A 1 -4.69 -15.48 21.16
N ARG A 2 -5.49 -14.79 20.34
CA ARG A 2 -5.43 -14.95 18.89
C ARG A 2 -4.39 -13.93 18.43
N SER A 3 -3.24 -14.40 17.95
CA SER A 3 -2.21 -13.55 17.39
C SER A 3 -2.86 -12.57 16.41
N SER A 4 -2.57 -11.28 16.59
CA SER A 4 -3.03 -10.21 15.72
C SER A 4 -2.31 -10.34 14.39
N GLU A 5 -2.66 -11.36 13.60
CA GLU A 5 -2.16 -11.48 12.25
C GLU A 5 -2.61 -10.23 11.48
N PRO A 6 -1.70 -9.55 10.76
CA PRO A 6 -2.09 -8.42 9.95
C PRO A 6 -3.16 -8.88 8.98
N VAL A 7 -4.29 -8.16 8.95
CA VAL A 7 -5.39 -8.46 8.04
C VAL A 7 -4.81 -8.46 6.62
N SER A 8 -4.78 -9.64 6.01
CA SER A 8 -4.21 -9.85 4.69
C SER A 8 -5.26 -10.51 3.81
N ILE A 9 -5.33 -10.08 2.55
CA ILE A 9 -6.22 -10.67 1.54
C ILE A 9 -5.37 -11.65 0.76
N PRO A 10 -5.69 -12.96 0.72
CA PRO A 10 -4.84 -13.97 0.11
C PRO A 10 -4.77 -13.86 -1.42
N ASP A 11 -5.85 -13.41 -2.05
CA ASP A 11 -5.92 -13.12 -3.49
C ASP A 11 -6.38 -11.68 -3.70
N ALA A 12 -5.45 -10.80 -4.07
CA ALA A 12 -5.72 -9.39 -4.25
C ALA A 12 -6.63 -9.08 -5.46
N SER A 13 -6.81 -10.03 -6.38
CA SER A 13 -7.63 -9.83 -7.58
C SER A 13 -9.13 -9.71 -7.28
N VAL A 14 -9.58 -10.18 -6.11
CA VAL A 14 -10.97 -10.03 -5.65
C VAL A 14 -11.31 -8.62 -5.15
N VAL A 15 -10.30 -7.75 -5.01
CA VAL A 15 -10.48 -6.35 -4.64
C VAL A 15 -10.56 -5.51 -5.90
N PRO A 16 -11.61 -4.69 -6.08
CA PRO A 16 -11.72 -3.81 -7.23
C PRO A 16 -11.02 -2.45 -6.98
N MET A 17 -10.89 -1.66 -8.05
CA MET A 17 -10.47 -0.25 -8.00
C MET A 17 -9.01 -0.03 -7.54
N TRP A 18 -8.09 -0.86 -8.03
CA TRP A 18 -6.66 -0.63 -7.84
C TRP A 18 -6.20 0.62 -8.58
N ARG A 19 -5.44 1.48 -7.89
CA ARG A 19 -4.78 2.65 -8.46
C ARG A 19 -3.27 2.50 -8.34
N LYS A 20 -2.57 2.79 -9.43
CA LYS A 20 -1.11 2.88 -9.50
C LYS A 20 -0.65 4.29 -9.11
N SER A 21 0.51 4.38 -8.45
CA SER A 21 1.13 5.67 -8.12
C SER A 21 1.53 6.43 -9.39
N SER A 22 1.31 7.75 -9.45
CA SER A 22 1.66 8.58 -10.61
C SER A 22 3.16 8.89 -10.75
N TYR A 23 4.00 8.51 -9.76
CA TYR A 23 5.46 8.60 -9.84
C TYR A 23 6.09 7.40 -10.60
N SER A 24 5.29 6.64 -11.35
CA SER A 24 5.67 5.38 -12.00
C SER A 24 6.36 5.54 -13.37
N GLY A 25 6.83 6.74 -13.72
CA GLY A 25 7.48 7.02 -15.00
C GLY A 25 9.00 6.89 -14.96
N GLY A 26 9.53 5.67 -14.93
CA GLY A 26 10.96 5.45 -15.14
C GLY A 26 11.33 3.97 -15.10
N ASP A 27 11.41 3.33 -16.28
CA ASP A 27 12.02 2.04 -16.67
C ASP A 27 12.07 0.82 -15.71
N SER A 28 11.41 0.86 -14.55
CA SER A 28 11.61 -0.11 -13.45
C SER A 28 10.34 -0.85 -13.01
N GLY A 29 9.22 -0.62 -13.70
CA GLY A 29 8.00 -1.44 -13.58
C GLY A 29 7.28 -1.25 -12.25
N GLU A 30 6.09 -0.68 -12.34
CA GLU A 30 5.18 -0.28 -11.25
C GLU A 30 5.14 -1.26 -10.06
N CYS A 31 5.72 -0.86 -8.92
CA CYS A 31 5.96 -1.77 -7.80
C CYS A 31 4.81 -1.92 -6.79
N LEU A 32 3.85 -0.98 -6.72
CA LEU A 32 2.74 -1.04 -5.76
C LEU A 32 1.44 -0.44 -6.30
N GLU A 33 0.33 -1.07 -5.93
CA GLU A 33 -1.04 -0.61 -6.17
C GLU A 33 -1.81 -0.50 -4.85
N VAL A 34 -2.72 0.48 -4.79
CA VAL A 34 -3.56 0.73 -3.60
C VAL A 34 -5.04 0.74 -4.01
N SER A 35 -5.90 0.16 -3.19
CA SER A 35 -7.36 0.30 -3.28
C SER A 35 -7.85 1.11 -2.08
N ASP A 36 -8.19 2.37 -2.29
CA ASP A 36 -8.61 3.30 -1.22
C ASP A 36 -10.07 3.74 -1.34
N SER A 37 -10.86 3.07 -2.19
CA SER A 37 -12.31 3.30 -2.33
C SER A 37 -13.12 2.77 -1.14
N ARG A 38 -12.45 2.16 -0.16
CA ARG A 38 -13.06 1.63 1.07
C ARG A 38 -12.71 2.54 2.26
N PRO A 39 -13.71 3.06 3.01
CA PRO A 39 -13.49 4.09 4.01
C PRO A 39 -12.69 3.65 5.25
N ALA A 40 -12.62 2.34 5.53
CA ALA A 40 -11.96 1.83 6.75
C ALA A 40 -10.65 1.07 6.48
N HIS A 41 -10.48 0.55 5.27
CA HIS A 41 -9.42 -0.40 4.94
C HIS A 41 -8.77 -0.03 3.62
N ILE A 42 -7.44 -0.01 3.62
CA ILE A 42 -6.63 0.36 2.47
C ILE A 42 -5.76 -0.85 2.10
N PRO A 43 -6.25 -1.76 1.21
CA PRO A 43 -5.42 -2.81 0.64
C PRO A 43 -4.28 -2.25 -0.20
N VAL A 44 -3.10 -2.84 -0.05
CA VAL A 44 -1.89 -2.55 -0.82
C VAL A 44 -1.34 -3.87 -1.36
N ARG A 45 -1.06 -3.93 -2.67
CA ARG A 45 -0.49 -5.12 -3.32
C ARG A 45 0.72 -4.78 -4.18
N ASP A 46 1.51 -5.79 -4.48
CA ASP A 46 2.54 -5.74 -5.52
C ASP A 46 1.88 -5.85 -6.91
N SER A 47 2.03 -4.83 -7.75
CA SER A 47 1.46 -4.85 -9.11
C SER A 47 2.07 -5.94 -9.99
N LYS A 48 3.27 -6.46 -9.67
CA LYS A 48 3.91 -7.59 -10.37
C LYS A 48 3.29 -8.94 -9.99
N ASN A 49 2.54 -8.99 -8.89
CA ASN A 49 1.85 -10.18 -8.43
C ASN A 49 0.36 -9.87 -8.11
N PRO A 50 -0.46 -9.56 -9.13
CA PRO A 50 -1.83 -9.06 -8.94
C PRO A 50 -2.79 -10.09 -8.30
N HIS A 51 -2.44 -11.39 -8.36
CA HIS A 51 -3.16 -12.49 -7.72
C HIS A 51 -2.53 -12.93 -6.38
N GLY A 52 -1.42 -12.30 -6.00
CA GLY A 52 -0.77 -12.54 -4.73
C GLY A 52 -1.51 -11.92 -3.55
N PRO A 53 -0.95 -12.07 -2.34
CA PRO A 53 -1.54 -11.50 -1.15
C PRO A 53 -1.43 -9.96 -1.13
N ALA A 54 -2.47 -9.30 -0.60
CA ALA A 54 -2.45 -7.87 -0.29
C ALA A 54 -2.43 -7.65 1.23
N VAL A 55 -1.65 -6.66 1.67
CA VAL A 55 -1.63 -6.19 3.05
C VAL A 55 -2.74 -5.17 3.23
N VAL A 56 -3.52 -5.26 4.31
CA VAL A 56 -4.61 -4.32 4.60
C VAL A 56 -4.24 -3.41 5.76
N PHE A 57 -4.18 -2.11 5.46
CA PHE A 57 -4.03 -1.07 6.48
C PHE A 57 -5.41 -0.59 6.94
N THR A 58 -5.54 -0.21 8.21
CA THR A 58 -6.64 0.68 8.61
C THR A 58 -6.38 2.09 8.07
N ALA A 59 -7.43 2.90 7.88
CA ALA A 59 -7.27 4.28 7.40
C ALA A 59 -6.28 5.09 8.27
N GLY A 60 -6.37 4.96 9.60
CA GLY A 60 -5.45 5.64 10.53
C GLY A 60 -4.00 5.17 10.40
N ALA A 61 -3.78 3.86 10.25
CA ALA A 61 -2.43 3.30 10.05
C ALA A 61 -1.84 3.73 8.70
N TRP A 62 -2.65 3.77 7.65
CA TRP A 62 -2.26 4.26 6.33
C TRP A 62 -1.83 5.73 6.38
N THR A 63 -2.62 6.60 7.02
CA THR A 63 -2.26 8.01 7.22
C THR A 63 -0.94 8.15 7.98
N ALA A 64 -0.76 7.45 9.10
CA ALA A 64 0.46 7.51 9.89
C ALA A 64 1.69 7.06 9.07
N PHE A 65 1.55 5.99 8.29
CA PHE A 65 2.60 5.49 7.40
C PHE A 65 3.01 6.53 6.35
N VAL A 66 2.05 7.08 5.60
CA VAL A 66 2.33 8.08 4.55
C VAL A 66 2.96 9.34 5.14
N THR A 67 2.48 9.80 6.32
CA THR A 67 3.08 10.93 7.03
C THR A 67 4.53 10.65 7.40
N ALA A 68 4.84 9.47 7.96
CA ALA A 68 6.21 9.10 8.33
C ALA A 68 7.14 9.04 7.11
N VAL A 69 6.70 8.46 6.00
CA VAL A 69 7.46 8.42 4.73
C VAL A 69 7.75 9.83 4.23
N ARG A 70 6.75 10.73 4.25
CA ARG A 70 6.93 12.12 3.83
C ARG A 70 7.94 12.86 4.70
N MET A 71 7.87 12.69 6.02
CA MET A 71 8.82 13.29 6.95
C MET A 71 10.25 12.76 6.73
N ALA A 72 10.40 11.46 6.48
CA ALA A 72 11.69 10.86 6.19
C ALA A 72 12.27 11.38 4.86
N SER A 73 11.44 11.51 3.82
CA SER A 73 11.85 12.07 2.53
C SER A 73 12.19 13.56 2.58
N ALA A 74 11.62 14.28 3.55
CA ALA A 74 11.89 15.70 3.80
C ALA A 74 13.08 15.91 4.75
N SER A 75 13.77 14.84 5.18
CA SER A 75 14.93 14.96 6.06
C SER A 75 16.02 15.82 5.39
N PRO A 76 16.45 16.92 6.02
CA PRO A 76 17.57 17.73 5.51
C PRO A 76 18.92 17.02 5.66
N TYR A 77 18.96 15.82 6.26
CA TYR A 77 20.15 15.00 6.42
C TYR A 77 20.15 13.83 5.42
N GLN A 78 19.98 14.16 4.14
CA GLN A 78 20.28 13.30 3.01
C GLN A 78 21.01 14.19 1.99
N SER A 79 22.29 14.47 2.27
CA SER A 79 23.25 15.03 1.32
C SER A 79 24.55 14.26 1.43
#